data_AF-A0A835D9L6-F1
#
_entry.id   AF-A0A835D9L6-F1
#
_cell.length_a   1.000
_cell.length_b   1.000
_cell.length_c   1.000
_cell.angle_alpha   90.00
_cell.angle_beta   90.00
_cell.angle_gamma   90.00
#
_symmetry.space_group_name_H-M   'P 1'
#
loop_
_entity.id
_entity.type
_entity.pdbx_description
1 polymer ?
#
loop_
_entity_poly.entity_id
_entity_poly.type
_entity_poly.pdbx_seq_one_letter_code
_entity_poly.pdbx_strand_id
1 'polypeptide(L)'
;MFSLLTVLLVLARTEPVLCDFTSIFSFGDSIADTGNLLCLKSDDHSFRFPYGETYFGHPTGRCSNGRLIVDFIAQSLGLPLLPPYLARFFYDHY
;
A
#
# COMPACT_ATOMS: atom_id res chain seq x y z
N MET A 1 -26.32 8.80 -41.88
CA MET A 1 -26.50 7.93 -40.69
C MET A 1 -25.21 7.38 -40.09
N PHE A 2 -24.10 7.23 -40.83
CA PHE A 2 -22.82 6.71 -40.28
C PHE A 2 -22.01 7.69 -39.41
N SER A 3 -22.23 9.00 -39.58
CA SER A 3 -21.43 10.06 -38.93
C SER A 3 -21.70 10.20 -37.42
N LEU A 4 -22.93 9.97 -36.95
CA LEU A 4 -23.24 10.07 -35.51
C LEU A 4 -22.67 8.88 -34.73
N LEU A 5 -22.74 7.68 -35.32
CA LEU A 5 -22.19 6.45 -34.74
C LEU A 5 -20.67 6.53 -34.62
N THR A 6 -19.99 7.11 -35.60
CA THR A 6 -18.53 7.33 -35.52
C THR A 6 -18.16 8.36 -34.45
N VAL A 7 -18.92 9.45 -34.31
CA VAL A 7 -18.73 10.42 -33.21
C VAL A 7 -18.96 9.77 -31.84
N LEU A 8 -20.01 8.96 -31.69
CA LEU A 8 -20.29 8.19 -30.47
C LEU A 8 -19.16 7.20 -30.14
N LEU A 9 -18.62 6.49 -31.13
CA LEU A 9 -17.51 5.55 -30.95
C LEU A 9 -16.18 6.25 -30.60
N VAL A 10 -15.94 7.46 -31.12
CA VAL A 10 -14.76 8.26 -30.76
C VAL A 10 -14.88 8.84 -29.35
N LEU A 11 -16.07 9.30 -28.94
CA LEU A 11 -16.32 9.77 -27.58
C LEU A 11 -16.33 8.63 -26.54
N ALA A 12 -16.67 7.41 -26.95
CA ALA A 12 -16.60 6.21 -26.10
C ALA A 12 -15.16 5.72 -25.88
N ARG A 13 -14.19 6.16 -26.69
CA ARG A 13 -12.76 5.88 -26.49
C ARG A 13 -12.14 6.92 -25.55
N THR A 14 -12.63 6.98 -24.33
CA THR A 14 -11.78 7.36 -23.21
C THR A 14 -11.16 6.06 -22.73
N GLU A 15 -10.01 5.67 -23.27
CA GLU A 15 -9.17 4.73 -22.53
C GLU A 15 -8.85 5.46 -21.22
N PRO A 16 -9.34 5.02 -20.04
CA PRO A 16 -8.78 5.53 -18.82
C PRO A 16 -7.28 5.30 -18.96
N VAL A 17 -6.46 6.31 -18.70
CA VAL A 17 -5.02 6.09 -18.59
C VAL A 17 -4.88 5.10 -17.43
N LEU A 18 -4.87 3.81 -17.76
CA LEU A 18 -4.63 2.75 -16.81
C LEU A 18 -3.15 2.92 -16.51
N CYS A 19 -2.87 3.66 -15.45
CA CYS A 19 -1.55 3.69 -14.87
C CYS A 19 -1.27 2.27 -14.40
N ASP A 20 -0.71 1.45 -15.30
CA ASP A 20 -0.32 0.06 -15.06
C ASP A 20 0.94 0.02 -14.19
N PHE A 21 0.85 0.59 -12.99
CA PHE A 21 1.86 0.41 -11.98
C PHE A 21 1.78 -1.03 -11.49
N THR A 22 2.88 -1.76 -11.64
CA THR A 22 2.99 -3.14 -11.15
C THR A 22 3.57 -3.21 -9.74
N SER A 23 4.09 -2.10 -9.21
CA SER A 23 4.82 -2.07 -7.94
C SER A 23 4.91 -0.66 -7.35
N ILE A 24 5.11 -0.58 -6.04
CA ILE A 24 5.36 0.66 -5.28
C ILE A 24 6.65 0.47 -4.48
N PHE A 25 7.54 1.47 -4.58
CA PHE A 25 8.70 1.61 -3.71
C PHE A 25 8.50 2.84 -2.85
N SER A 26 8.42 2.64 -1.54
CA SER A 26 8.14 3.70 -0.56
C SER A 26 9.38 3.96 0.28
N PHE A 27 9.81 5.22 0.31
CA PHE A 27 10.94 5.69 1.11
C PHE A 27 10.45 6.76 2.08
N GLY A 28 11.01 6.79 3.28
CA GLY A 28 10.64 7.78 4.28
C GLY A 28 11.00 7.33 5.69
N ASP A 29 10.22 7.81 6.66
CA ASP A 29 10.33 7.51 8.07
C ASP A 29 9.11 6.70 8.56
N SER A 30 8.77 6.82 9.84
CA SER A 30 7.60 6.24 10.49
C SER A 30 6.27 6.34 9.71
N ILE A 31 6.03 7.41 8.94
CA ILE A 31 4.78 7.60 8.19
C ILE A 31 4.72 6.71 6.94
N ALA A 32 5.89 6.28 6.45
CA ALA A 32 6.05 5.40 5.30
C ALA A 32 6.41 3.96 5.69
N ASP A 33 6.80 3.72 6.95
CA ASP A 33 7.34 2.44 7.40
C ASP A 33 6.24 1.39 7.64
N THR A 34 6.22 0.35 6.82
CA THR A 34 5.28 -0.76 6.90
C THR A 34 5.69 -1.85 7.89
N GLY A 35 6.79 -1.66 8.62
CA GLY A 35 7.27 -2.55 9.68
C GLY A 35 8.77 -2.87 9.63
N ASN A 36 9.60 -2.07 8.94
CA ASN A 36 11.05 -2.26 8.93
C ASN A 36 11.63 -2.02 10.32
N LEU A 37 11.15 -1.01 11.05
CA LEU A 37 11.57 -0.76 12.42
C LEU A 37 11.31 -1.97 13.31
N LEU A 38 10.18 -2.65 13.12
CA LEU A 38 9.87 -3.90 13.83
C LEU A 38 10.90 -5.00 13.54
N CYS A 39 11.35 -5.12 12.28
CA CYS A 39 12.39 -6.09 11.91
C CYS A 39 13.75 -5.76 12.53
N LEU A 40 14.04 -4.49 12.82
CA LEU A 40 15.31 -4.06 13.42
C LEU A 40 15.28 -4.02 14.95
N LYS A 41 14.13 -3.68 15.53
CA LYS A 41 13.92 -3.48 16.95
C LYS A 41 12.55 -3.99 17.35
N SER A 42 12.54 -5.13 18.02
CA SER A 42 11.33 -5.84 18.44
C SER A 42 10.55 -5.19 19.60
N ASP A 43 11.11 -4.18 20.28
CA ASP A 43 10.48 -3.49 21.42
C ASP A 43 10.08 -2.04 21.07
N ASP A 44 9.56 -1.82 19.87
CA ASP A 44 9.03 -0.52 19.47
C ASP A 44 7.55 -0.32 19.88
N HIS A 45 7.15 0.92 20.15
CA HIS A 45 5.78 1.26 20.55
C HIS A 45 4.74 0.90 19.48
N SER A 46 5.12 0.94 18.20
CA SER A 46 4.27 0.54 17.06
C SER A 46 3.87 -0.95 17.08
N PHE A 47 4.45 -1.75 17.99
CA PHE A 47 4.12 -3.15 18.20
C PHE A 47 3.08 -3.39 19.30
N ARG A 48 2.59 -2.34 19.95
CA ARG A 48 1.66 -2.44 21.07
C ARG A 48 0.29 -1.88 20.71
N PHE A 49 -0.71 -2.29 21.48
CA PHE A 49 -1.99 -1.60 21.46
C PHE A 49 -1.76 -0.08 21.73
N PRO A 50 -2.40 0.83 20.98
CA PRO A 50 -3.53 0.61 20.08
C PRO A 50 -3.18 0.30 18.61
N TYR A 51 -1.91 0.20 18.20
CA TYR A 51 -1.56 0.15 16.77
C TYR A 51 -2.24 -1.01 16.01
N GLY A 52 -2.75 -0.70 14.81
CA GLY A 52 -3.43 -1.63 13.91
C GLY A 52 -4.88 -2.01 14.23
N GLU A 53 -5.47 -1.55 15.33
CA GLU A 53 -6.82 -1.93 15.81
C GLU A 53 -7.92 -1.70 14.75
N THR A 54 -7.88 -0.58 14.03
CA THR A 54 -8.99 -0.16 13.15
C THR A 54 -9.09 -0.90 11.82
N TYR A 55 -7.99 -1.51 11.35
CA TYR A 55 -7.95 -2.13 10.01
C TYR A 55 -7.37 -3.54 10.02
N PHE A 56 -6.26 -3.77 10.73
CA PHE A 56 -5.59 -5.06 10.77
C PHE A 56 -6.07 -5.93 11.94
N GLY A 57 -6.61 -5.32 13.00
CA GLY A 57 -7.02 -6.00 14.22
C GLY A 57 -5.85 -6.43 15.12
N HIS A 58 -4.61 -6.12 14.73
CA HIS A 58 -3.40 -6.36 15.51
C HIS A 58 -2.28 -5.39 15.07
N PRO A 59 -1.26 -5.15 15.92
CA PRO A 59 -0.09 -4.37 15.52
C PRO A 59 0.66 -5.03 14.37
N THR A 60 1.03 -4.24 13.36
CA THR A 60 1.81 -4.71 12.19
C THR A 60 3.19 -4.07 12.08
N GLY A 61 3.57 -3.20 13.02
CA GLY A 61 4.75 -2.33 12.90
C GLY A 61 4.54 -1.07 12.05
N ARG A 62 3.30 -0.79 11.60
CA ARG A 62 2.93 0.51 11.04
C ARG A 62 2.71 1.48 12.19
N CYS A 63 3.27 2.70 12.10
CA CYS A 63 3.06 3.75 13.09
C CYS A 63 1.67 4.42 12.97
N SER A 64 0.60 3.62 12.87
CA SER A 64 -0.79 4.05 12.77
C SER A 64 -1.74 3.06 13.46
N ASN A 65 -2.92 3.51 13.89
CA ASN A 65 -3.99 2.63 14.37
C ASN A 65 -4.60 1.76 13.23
N GLY A 66 -4.02 1.81 12.03
CA GLY A 66 -4.44 1.02 10.89
C GLY A 66 -3.48 1.24 9.74
N ARG A 67 -4.04 1.66 8.61
CA ARG A 67 -3.30 1.89 7.37
C ARG A 67 -2.44 3.15 7.40
N LEU A 68 -1.36 3.14 6.62
CA LEU A 68 -0.58 4.30 6.22
C LEU A 68 -1.09 4.86 4.88
N ILE A 69 -0.66 6.07 4.51
CA ILE A 69 -1.03 6.70 3.24
C ILE A 69 -0.70 5.77 2.05
N VAL A 70 0.45 5.09 2.10
CA VAL A 70 0.88 4.17 1.04
C VAL A 70 -0.06 2.96 0.87
N ASP A 71 -0.74 2.52 1.93
CA ASP A 71 -1.71 1.41 1.83
C ASP A 71 -2.97 1.83 1.06
N PHE A 72 -3.40 3.09 1.20
CA PHE A 72 -4.52 3.63 0.42
C PHE A 72 -4.15 3.78 -1.06
N ILE A 73 -2.90 4.17 -1.36
CA ILE A 73 -2.37 4.24 -2.72
C ILE A 73 -2.29 2.83 -3.34
N ALA A 74 -1.75 1.85 -2.60
CA ALA A 74 -1.71 0.46 -3.07
C ALA A 74 -3.12 -0.05 -3.40
N GLN A 75 -4.09 0.18 -2.51
CA GLN A 75 -5.47 -0.23 -2.73
C GLN A 75 -6.10 0.47 -3.95
N SER A 76 -5.88 1.78 -4.14
CA SER A 76 -6.44 2.51 -5.29
C SER A 76 -5.84 2.06 -6.62
N LEU A 77 -4.61 1.57 -6.60
CA LEU A 77 -3.93 0.98 -7.76
C LEU A 77 -4.22 -0.52 -7.94
N GLY A 78 -5.01 -1.15 -7.06
CA GLY A 78 -5.26 -2.60 -7.11
C GLY A 78 -4.04 -3.46 -6.79
N LEU A 79 -3.04 -2.90 -6.13
CA LEU A 79 -1.81 -3.57 -5.71
C LEU A 79 -1.94 -4.12 -4.29
N PRO A 80 -1.18 -5.19 -3.94
CA PRO A 80 -1.11 -5.67 -2.56
C PRO A 80 -0.49 -4.62 -1.63
N LEU A 81 -0.83 -4.69 -0.34
CA LEU A 81 -0.18 -3.85 0.67
C LEU A 81 1.32 -4.15 0.76
N LEU A 82 2.12 -3.11 0.97
CA LEU A 82 3.57 -3.25 0.97
C LEU A 82 4.02 -4.03 2.23
N PRO A 83 4.84 -5.09 2.07
CA PRO A 83 5.51 -5.73 3.19
C PRO A 83 6.66 -4.83 3.70
N PRO A 84 7.18 -5.08 4.91
CA PRO A 84 8.46 -4.49 5.31
C PRO A 84 9.57 -4.94 4.35
N TYR A 85 10.41 -4.01 3.91
CA TYR A 85 11.59 -4.29 3.08
C TYR A 85 12.53 -5.30 3.78
N LEU A 86 12.70 -5.18 5.10
CA LEU A 86 13.56 -6.04 5.90
C LEU A 86 12.90 -7.37 6.34
N ALA A 87 11.63 -7.61 6.00
CA ALA A 87 10.92 -8.80 6.47
C ALA A 87 11.64 -10.11 6.10
N ARG A 88 12.22 -10.18 4.89
CA ARG A 88 12.91 -11.39 4.43
C ARG A 88 14.10 -11.76 5.33
N PHE A 89 14.84 -10.78 5.81
CA PHE A 89 16.00 -11.03 6.68
C PHE A 89 15.59 -11.40 8.11
N PHE A 90 14.41 -10.97 8.55
CA PHE A 90 13.90 -11.27 9.89
C PHE A 90 13.49 -12.75 10.02
N TYR A 91 12.76 -13.30 9.04
CA TYR A 91 12.32 -14.70 9.07
C TYR A 91 13.43 -15.72 8.82
N ASP A 92 14.56 -15.32 8.24
CA ASP A 92 15.70 -16.21 8.02
C ASP A 92 16.57 -16.41 9.29
N HIS A 93 16.29 -15.68 10.38
CA HIS A 93 17.08 -15.71 11.63
C HIS A 93 16.29 -16.22 12.86
N TYR A 94 15.03 -16.65 12.67
CA TYR A 94 14.17 -17.27 13.68
C TYR A 94 13.49 -18.52 13.11
#